data_AF-A0A8E2J999-F1
#
_entry.id   AF-A0A8E2J999-F1
#
_cell.length_a   1.000
_cell.length_b   1.000
_cell.length_c   1.000
_cell.angle_alpha   90.00
_cell.angle_beta   90.00
_cell.angle_gamma   90.00
#
_symmetry.space_group_name_H-M   'P 1'
#
loop_
_entity.id
_entity.type
_entity.pdbx_description
1 polymer ?
#
loop_
_entity_poly.entity_id
_entity_poly.type
_entity_poly.pdbx_seq_one_letter_code
_entity_poly.pdbx_strand_id
1 'polypeptide(L)'
;MNAVDQDPCPFCAIAAAYPYGTSSSSSSSSPSSNPSSLLECVPTDQNADPEKIQPNVFIVLAAPDVVAFLDILPMTAGHLLVATRGHRRLIGDVEGSEGRSVG
;
A
#
# COMPACT_ATOMS: atom_id res chain seq x y z
N MET A 1 2.93 6.40 31.33
CA MET A 1 3.27 7.03 30.03
C MET A 1 3.90 5.93 29.18
N ASN A 2 3.15 5.34 28.24
CA ASN A 2 3.56 4.14 27.50
C ASN A 2 4.60 4.48 26.42
N ALA A 3 5.80 3.95 26.58
CA ALA A 3 6.85 3.94 25.58
C ALA A 3 6.70 2.68 24.71
N VAL A 4 5.99 2.78 23.58
CA VAL A 4 5.96 1.76 22.51
C VAL A 4 5.99 2.47 21.15
N ASP A 5 7.00 3.33 20.94
CA ASP A 5 7.16 4.08 19.70
C ASP A 5 8.67 4.31 19.43
N GLN A 6 9.44 3.23 19.34
CA GLN A 6 10.85 3.30 18.95
C GLN A 6 11.26 2.31 17.84
N ASP A 7 10.37 1.43 17.37
CA ASP A 7 10.61 0.67 16.15
C ASP A 7 9.77 1.22 14.99
N PRO A 8 10.37 1.51 13.82
CA PRO A 8 9.63 1.99 12.66
C PRO A 8 8.61 0.94 12.21
N CYS A 9 7.35 1.37 12.02
CA CYS A 9 6.30 0.47 11.54
C CYS A 9 6.66 -0.09 10.15
N PRO A 10 6.68 -1.42 9.97
CA PRO A 10 7.07 -2.04 8.69
C PRO A 10 6.09 -1.68 7.56
N PHE A 11 4.79 -1.56 7.84
CA PHE A 11 3.79 -1.17 6.84
C PHE A 11 3.99 0.27 6.33
N CYS A 12 4.43 1.17 7.21
CA CYS A 12 4.79 2.53 6.79
C CYS A 12 6.02 2.53 5.87
N ALA A 13 7.02 1.70 6.17
CA ALA A 13 8.20 1.55 5.31
C ALA A 13 7.82 1.01 3.92
N ILE A 14 6.93 0.02 3.85
CA ILE A 14 6.39 -0.51 2.59
C ILE A 14 5.66 0.59 1.82
N ALA A 15 4.71 1.29 2.46
CA ALA A 15 3.91 2.31 1.81
C ALA A 15 4.78 3.46 1.24
N ALA A 16 5.85 3.83 1.94
CA ALA A 16 6.82 4.85 1.50
C ALA A 16 7.76 4.34 0.40
N ALA A 17 8.18 3.07 0.44
CA ALA A 17 9.06 2.50 -0.55
C ALA A 17 8.38 2.31 -1.92
N TYR A 18 7.07 2.08 -1.97
CA TYR A 18 6.35 1.79 -3.21
C TYR A 18 5.26 2.83 -3.53
N PRO A 19 5.59 4.12 -3.70
CA PRO A 19 4.60 5.19 -3.86
C PRO A 19 3.69 4.98 -5.08
N TYR A 20 2.44 5.42 -4.99
CA TYR A 20 1.55 5.55 -6.16
C TYR A 20 1.91 6.82 -6.95
N GLY A 21 1.72 6.78 -8.27
CA GLY A 21 2.19 7.75 -9.27
C GLY A 21 2.25 9.21 -8.80
N THR A 22 3.46 9.76 -8.75
CA THR A 22 3.73 11.21 -8.69
C THR A 22 4.48 11.63 -9.95
N SER A 23 3.95 11.29 -11.12
CA SER A 23 4.43 11.86 -12.37
C SER A 23 3.71 13.18 -12.63
N SER A 24 4.21 14.23 -11.97
CA SER A 24 4.01 15.66 -12.28
C SER A 24 2.61 16.27 -12.14
N SER A 25 2.55 17.26 -11.24
CA SER A 25 1.57 18.35 -11.17
C SER A 25 0.16 18.02 -10.67
N SER A 26 -0.09 18.45 -9.43
CA SER A 26 -1.30 19.17 -9.02
C SER A 26 -2.55 18.98 -9.87
N SER A 27 -3.15 17.81 -9.79
CA SER A 27 -4.59 17.68 -10.03
C SER A 27 -5.13 16.75 -8.98
N SER A 28 -5.81 17.35 -8.00
CA SER A 28 -6.91 16.77 -7.25
C SER A 28 -8.01 16.33 -8.22
N SER A 29 -7.71 15.37 -9.08
CA SER A 29 -8.68 14.68 -9.90
C SER A 29 -9.20 13.53 -9.06
N SER A 30 -10.47 13.66 -8.67
CA SER A 30 -11.33 12.56 -8.25
C SER A 30 -11.02 11.29 -9.06
N PRO A 31 -11.21 10.09 -8.50
CA PRO A 31 -11.01 8.83 -9.23
C PRO A 31 -11.96 8.80 -10.43
N SER A 32 -11.50 9.33 -11.56
CA SER A 32 -12.19 9.25 -12.83
C SER A 32 -12.19 7.77 -13.17
N SER A 33 -13.37 7.21 -13.41
CA SER A 33 -13.67 5.81 -13.69
C SER A 33 -13.08 5.31 -15.02
N ASN A 34 -11.92 5.82 -15.41
CA ASN A 34 -11.17 5.38 -16.56
C ASN A 34 -10.39 4.12 -16.18
N PRO A 35 -10.60 2.98 -16.85
CA PRO A 35 -9.91 1.73 -16.52
C PRO A 35 -8.38 1.83 -16.68
N SER A 36 -7.90 2.81 -17.44
CA SER A 36 -6.48 3.07 -17.65
C SER A 36 -5.75 3.50 -16.39
N SER A 37 -6.40 4.21 -15.46
CA SER A 37 -5.75 4.64 -14.21
C SER A 37 -5.58 3.50 -13.20
N LEU A 38 -6.37 2.42 -13.33
CA LEU A 38 -6.23 1.23 -12.48
C LEU A 38 -4.97 0.43 -12.82
N LEU A 39 -4.54 0.46 -14.09
CA LEU A 39 -3.32 -0.20 -14.54
C LEU A 39 -2.07 0.40 -13.90
N GLU A 40 -2.10 1.69 -13.56
CA GLU A 40 -1.00 2.37 -12.87
C GLU A 40 -0.81 1.87 -11.43
N CYS A 41 -1.85 1.28 -10.83
CA CYS A 41 -1.74 0.65 -9.51
C CYS A 41 -1.03 -0.70 -9.55
N VAL A 42 -0.87 -1.31 -10.74
CA VAL A 42 -0.19 -2.60 -10.89
C VAL A 42 1.31 -2.33 -11.04
N PRO A 43 2.15 -2.81 -10.11
CA PRO A 43 3.57 -2.63 -10.21
C PRO A 43 4.15 -3.37 -11.43
N THR A 44 5.14 -2.75 -12.07
CA THR A 44 5.92 -3.30 -13.19
C THR A 44 7.25 -3.85 -12.65
N ASP A 45 7.95 -4.67 -13.42
CA ASP A 45 9.23 -5.27 -13.00
C ASP A 45 10.26 -4.23 -12.50
N GLN A 46 10.22 -3.00 -13.01
CA GLN A 46 11.13 -1.93 -12.57
C GLN A 46 10.78 -1.33 -11.20
N ASN A 47 9.51 -1.38 -10.78
CA ASN A 47 9.04 -0.76 -9.54
C ASN A 47 8.62 -1.78 -8.47
N ALA A 48 8.64 -3.08 -8.80
CA ALA A 48 8.31 -4.20 -7.93
C ALA A 48 9.51 -4.86 -7.23
N ASP A 49 10.68 -4.20 -7.21
CA ASP A 49 11.92 -4.77 -6.65
C ASP A 49 11.73 -5.19 -5.18
N PRO A 50 11.83 -6.50 -4.84
CA PRO A 50 11.57 -7.00 -3.50
C PRO A 50 12.69 -6.73 -2.50
N GLU A 51 13.89 -6.40 -2.95
CA GLU A 51 15.06 -6.12 -2.09
C GLU A 51 15.15 -4.64 -1.70
N LYS A 52 14.20 -3.83 -2.16
CA LYS A 52 14.14 -2.38 -1.89
C LYS A 52 14.05 -2.02 -0.41
N ILE A 53 13.49 -2.91 0.40
CA ILE A 53 13.34 -2.75 1.85
C ILE A 53 13.66 -4.05 2.58
N GLN A 54 14.01 -3.93 3.86
CA GLN A 54 14.19 -5.09 4.74
C GLN A 54 13.14 -5.07 5.85
N PRO A 55 12.45 -6.20 6.12
CA PRO A 55 12.51 -7.47 5.36
C PRO A 55 12.00 -7.33 3.92
N ASN A 56 12.39 -8.26 3.03
CA ASN A 56 11.99 -8.24 1.61
C ASN A 56 10.47 -8.28 1.46
N VAL A 57 9.92 -7.55 0.48
CA VAL A 57 8.48 -7.44 0.27
C VAL A 57 8.13 -7.57 -1.22
N PHE A 58 7.22 -8.48 -1.53
CA PHE A 58 6.72 -8.69 -2.89
C PHE A 58 5.40 -7.95 -3.06
N ILE A 59 5.44 -6.75 -3.62
CA ILE A 59 4.23 -5.96 -3.85
C ILE A 59 3.44 -6.47 -5.06
N VAL A 60 2.13 -6.40 -4.98
CA VAL A 60 1.22 -6.77 -6.08
C VAL A 60 0.23 -5.65 -6.44
N LEU A 61 0.10 -4.64 -5.58
CA LEU A 61 -0.74 -3.47 -5.80
C LEU A 61 -0.16 -2.25 -5.07
N ALA A 62 -0.04 -1.12 -5.76
CA ALA A 62 0.33 0.17 -5.19
C ALA A 62 -0.71 1.23 -5.60
N ALA A 63 -1.83 1.32 -4.88
CA ALA A 63 -2.94 2.23 -5.16
C ALA A 63 -2.90 3.50 -4.27
N PRO A 64 -3.66 4.56 -4.55
CA PRO A 64 -3.60 5.81 -3.76
C PRO A 64 -3.79 5.64 -2.25
N ASP A 65 -4.78 4.83 -1.85
CA ASP A 65 -5.15 4.67 -0.44
C ASP A 65 -4.61 3.39 0.19
N VAL A 66 -4.26 2.38 -0.62
CA VAL A 66 -3.88 1.05 -0.15
C VAL A 66 -2.67 0.48 -0.91
N VAL A 67 -1.94 -0.39 -0.24
CA VAL A 67 -0.85 -1.19 -0.80
C VAL A 67 -1.10 -2.66 -0.46
N ALA A 68 -0.82 -3.56 -1.39
CA ALA A 68 -0.95 -5.00 -1.17
C ALA A 68 0.35 -5.73 -1.51
N PHE A 69 0.67 -6.75 -0.72
CA PHE A 69 1.89 -7.54 -0.85
C PHE A 69 1.65 -8.99 -0.42
N LEU A 70 2.55 -9.88 -0.86
CA LEU A 70 2.49 -11.29 -0.52
C LEU A 70 2.75 -11.52 0.98
N ASP A 71 2.02 -12.47 1.55
CA ASP A 71 2.31 -12.97 2.88
C ASP A 71 3.51 -13.93 2.85
N ILE A 72 4.39 -13.84 3.85
CA ILE A 72 5.55 -14.72 4.01
C ILE A 72 5.11 -16.09 4.55
N LEU A 73 4.03 -16.14 5.35
CA LEU A 73 3.47 -17.38 5.91
C LEU A 73 1.99 -17.53 5.52
N PRO A 74 1.71 -17.68 4.22
CA PRO A 74 0.34 -17.69 3.72
C PRO A 74 -0.43 -18.90 4.28
N MET A 75 -1.63 -18.64 4.82
CA MET A 75 -2.51 -19.72 5.33
C MET A 75 -3.10 -20.57 4.20
N THR A 76 -3.24 -20.00 3.00
CA THR A 76 -3.73 -20.65 1.78
C THR A 76 -3.07 -20.04 0.55
N ALA A 77 -3.10 -20.75 -0.59
CA ALA A 77 -2.58 -20.21 -1.84
C ALA A 77 -3.34 -18.94 -2.24
N GLY A 78 -2.59 -17.87 -2.57
CA GLY A 78 -3.16 -16.58 -2.93
C GLY A 78 -3.52 -15.67 -1.75
N HIS A 79 -3.14 -16.03 -0.51
CA HIS A 79 -3.28 -15.12 0.63
C HIS A 79 -2.39 -13.87 0.44
N LEU A 80 -3.00 -12.69 0.53
CA LEU A 80 -2.36 -11.39 0.39
C LEU A 80 -2.64 -10.54 1.61
N LEU A 81 -1.70 -9.67 1.95
CA LEU A 81 -1.88 -8.65 2.96
C LEU A 81 -2.18 -7.32 2.28
N VAL A 82 -3.24 -6.66 2.70
CA VAL A 82 -3.62 -5.32 2.25
C VAL A 82 -3.51 -4.37 3.42
N ALA A 83 -2.81 -3.25 3.23
CA ALA A 83 -2.63 -2.22 4.24
C ALA A 83 -3.02 -0.85 3.67
N THR A 84 -3.60 0.00 4.51
CA THR A 84 -3.77 1.43 4.20
C THR A 84 -2.40 2.11 4.15
N ARG A 85 -2.27 3.14 3.31
CA ARG A 85 -1.03 3.94 3.27
C ARG A 85 -0.91 4.83 4.50
N GLY A 86 -2.04 5.33 5.01
CA GLY A 86 -2.12 5.96 6.31
C GLY A 86 -1.95 4.92 7.41
N HIS A 87 -1.06 5.16 8.37
CA HIS A 87 -0.93 4.29 9.53
C HIS A 87 -2.23 4.35 10.36
N ARG A 88 -2.93 3.23 10.46
CA ARG A 88 -4.12 3.03 11.29
C ARG A 88 -3.90 1.80 12.15
N ARG A 89 -4.07 1.94 13.46
CA ARG A 89 -3.92 0.81 14.40
C ARG A 89 -5.19 -0.02 14.49
N LEU A 90 -6.35 0.61 14.27
CA LEU A 90 -7.66 -0.03 14.36
C LEU A 90 -8.44 0.18 13.07
N ILE A 91 -9.29 -0.80 12.72
CA ILE A 91 -10.20 -0.69 11.57
C ILE A 91 -11.19 0.48 11.72
N GLY A 92 -11.53 0.84 12.97
CA GLY A 92 -12.39 2.00 13.26
C GLY A 92 -11.75 3.34 12.96
N ASP A 93 -10.43 3.39 12.76
CA ASP A 93 -9.70 4.61 12.41
C ASP A 93 -9.55 4.79 10.89
N VAL A 94 -10.00 3.82 10.09
CA VAL A 94 -9.93 3.86 8.63
C VAL A 94 -10.97 4.84 8.09
N GLU A 95 -10.52 5.81 7.28
CA GLU A 95 -11.39 6.83 6.72
C GLU A 95 -12.22 6.30 5.54
N GLY A 96 -13.28 7.00 5.13
CA GLY A 96 -14.25 6.49 4.15
C GLY A 96 -13.65 6.16 2.77
N SER A 97 -12.65 6.90 2.30
CA SER A 97 -11.94 6.60 1.05
C SER A 97 -11.06 5.36 1.18
N GLU A 98 -10.26 5.29 2.24
CA GLU A 98 -9.41 4.15 2.57
C GLU A 98 -10.25 2.88 2.76
N GLY A 99 -11.37 2.97 3.48
CA GLY A 99 -12.28 1.86 3.74
C GLY A 99 -12.93 1.31 2.46
N ARG A 100 -13.29 2.21 1.53
CA ARG A 100 -13.78 1.82 0.19
C ARG A 100 -12.70 1.15 -0.67
N SER A 101 -11.43 1.47 -0.45
CA SER A 101 -10.32 0.88 -1.18
C SER A 101 -9.87 -0.47 -0.57
N VAL A 102 -10.18 -0.71 0.72
CA VAL A 102 -9.86 -1.96 1.43
C VAL A 102 -10.87 -3.08 1.19
N GLY A 103 -12.17 -2.76 1.09
CA GLY A 103 -13.26 -3.74 0.98
C GLY A 103 -14.03 -3.64 -0.33
#